data_AF-A0A7S2G1U3-F1
#
_entry.id   AF-A0A7S2G1U3-F1
#
_cell.length_a   1.000
_cell.length_b   1.000
_cell.length_c   1.000
_cell.angle_alpha   90.00
_cell.angle_beta   90.00
_cell.angle_gamma   90.00
#
_symmetry.space_group_name_H-M   'P 1'
#
loop_
_entity.id
_entity.type
_entity.pdbx_description
1 polymer ?
#
loop_
_entity_poly.entity_id
_entity_poly.type
_entity_poly.pdbx_seq_one_letter_code
_entity_poly.pdbx_strand_id
1 'polypeptide(L)'
;AFRLGRCCVAGFRSYQGNDPLMVIASAGDNVIGLQRVQGELMVGPKTTKVTIFDDASPPTGTTDKRAAVLFNDGFSPGAPPPNHISFLSARTNDAMVDYLSPLLPLAKGLGVPLLDFDKYAASRDSVVTGERTIPIIARFFESSAR
;
A
#
# COMPACT_ATOMS: atom_id res chain seq x y z
N ALA A 1 -11.88 17.33 11.89
CA ALA A 1 -10.74 16.48 12.26
C ALA A 1 -11.22 15.04 12.42
N PHE A 2 -10.58 14.07 11.78
CA PHE A 2 -10.92 12.66 11.93
C PHE A 2 -10.26 12.12 13.21
N ARG A 3 -11.06 11.89 14.26
CA ARG A 3 -10.55 11.49 15.58
C ARG A 3 -9.74 10.19 15.53
N LEU A 4 -10.24 9.20 14.78
CA LEU A 4 -9.58 7.91 14.57
C LEU A 4 -8.39 7.99 13.58
N GLY A 5 -8.25 9.11 12.87
CA GLY A 5 -7.24 9.28 11.84
C GLY A 5 -7.69 8.90 10.43
N ARG A 6 -6.71 8.80 9.54
CA ARG A 6 -6.85 8.52 8.11
C ARG A 6 -5.83 7.47 7.71
N CYS A 7 -6.19 6.62 6.76
CA CYS A 7 -5.28 5.68 6.15
C CYS A 7 -5.28 5.88 4.63
N CYS A 8 -4.09 6.06 4.07
CA CYS A 8 -3.84 6.15 2.64
C CYS A 8 -3.20 4.84 2.19
N VAL A 9 -3.82 4.13 1.24
CA VAL A 9 -3.32 2.87 0.70
C VAL A 9 -3.17 3.04 -0.81
N ALA A 10 -1.97 2.77 -1.34
CA ALA A 10 -1.68 2.93 -2.77
C ALA A 10 -2.02 4.35 -3.33
N GLY A 11 -2.16 5.37 -2.48
CA GLY A 11 -2.35 6.75 -2.88
C GLY A 11 -2.04 7.75 -1.77
N PHE A 12 -0.93 8.47 -1.89
CA PHE A 12 -0.54 9.55 -0.99
C PHE A 12 0.15 10.68 -1.76
N ARG A 13 -0.35 11.92 -1.58
CA ARG A 13 0.19 13.12 -2.24
C ARG A 13 0.81 14.07 -1.24
N SER A 14 0.01 14.54 -0.28
CA SER A 14 0.44 15.30 0.90
C SER A 14 -0.74 15.46 1.87
N TYR A 15 -0.44 15.75 3.12
CA TYR A 15 -1.47 15.97 4.14
C TYR A 15 -0.99 16.94 5.24
N GLN A 16 -1.73 18.04 5.41
CA GLN A 16 -1.37 19.13 6.33
C GLN A 16 -2.23 19.18 7.61
N GLY A 17 -3.16 18.24 7.80
CA GLY A 17 -4.04 18.24 8.97
C GLY A 17 -3.40 17.62 10.21
N ASN A 18 -4.03 17.78 11.38
CA ASN A 18 -3.51 17.29 12.66
C ASN A 18 -4.15 15.94 13.11
N ASP A 19 -4.95 15.32 12.25
CA ASP A 19 -5.54 13.99 12.48
C ASP A 19 -4.44 12.93 12.44
N PRO A 20 -4.54 11.77 13.11
CA PRO A 20 -3.68 10.62 12.82
C PRO A 20 -3.67 10.25 11.34
N LEU A 21 -2.52 9.86 10.79
CA LEU A 21 -2.36 9.45 9.40
C LEU A 21 -1.46 8.23 9.32
N MET A 22 -1.92 7.20 8.62
CA MET A 22 -1.11 6.10 8.16
C MET A 22 -0.99 6.14 6.63
N VAL A 23 0.19 5.87 6.10
CA VAL A 23 0.42 5.69 4.67
C VAL A 23 0.98 4.30 4.40
N ILE A 24 0.34 3.56 3.51
CA ILE A 24 0.83 2.29 2.99
C ILE A 24 1.25 2.51 1.53
N ALA A 25 2.51 2.21 1.23
CA ALA A 25 3.08 2.39 -0.10
C ALA A 25 4.00 1.22 -0.47
N SER A 26 4.19 1.01 -1.78
CA SER A 26 5.06 -0.04 -2.29
C SER A 26 5.92 0.46 -3.44
N ALA A 27 7.15 -0.05 -3.54
CA ALA A 27 8.01 0.17 -4.70
C ALA A 27 7.40 -0.38 -6.00
N GLY A 28 6.48 -1.35 -5.92
CA GLY A 28 5.82 -1.94 -7.08
C GLY A 28 4.71 -1.09 -7.67
N ASP A 29 4.12 -0.19 -6.87
CA ASP A 29 2.98 0.67 -7.22
C ASP A 29 3.37 1.74 -8.27
N ASN A 30 4.59 2.28 -8.20
CA ASN A 30 5.09 3.37 -9.07
C ASN A 30 4.26 4.67 -9.07
N VAL A 31 3.06 4.69 -8.49
CA VAL A 31 2.23 5.89 -8.30
C VAL A 31 2.72 6.70 -7.09
N ILE A 32 3.01 6.02 -5.98
CA ILE A 32 3.61 6.64 -4.80
C ILE A 32 5.11 6.34 -4.73
N GLY A 33 5.94 7.38 -4.88
CA GLY A 33 7.37 7.26 -4.60
C GLY A 33 7.62 7.05 -3.10
N LEU A 34 8.31 5.97 -2.72
CA LEU A 34 8.64 5.68 -1.33
C LEU A 34 9.46 6.82 -0.68
N GLN A 35 10.35 7.45 -1.46
CA GLN A 35 11.13 8.61 -1.01
C GLN A 35 10.25 9.82 -0.69
N ARG A 36 9.11 9.98 -1.39
CA ARG A 36 8.14 11.04 -1.10
C ARG A 36 7.47 10.79 0.25
N VAL A 37 7.01 9.56 0.49
CA VAL A 37 6.39 9.18 1.77
C VAL A 37 7.37 9.38 2.92
N GLN A 38 8.62 8.96 2.72
CA GLN A 38 9.71 9.21 3.67
C GLN A 38 9.93 10.72 3.86
N GLY A 39 10.07 11.51 2.81
CA GLY A 39 10.32 12.95 2.91
C GLY A 39 9.19 13.71 3.61
N GLU A 40 7.92 13.43 3.29
CA GLU A 40 6.81 14.21 3.83
C GLU A 40 6.37 13.76 5.22
N LEU A 41 6.45 12.47 5.54
CA LEU A 41 6.14 12.01 6.88
C LEU A 41 7.28 12.34 7.85
N MET A 42 8.54 12.36 7.42
CA MET A 42 9.71 12.57 8.30
C MET A 42 10.05 14.05 8.61
N VAL A 43 9.33 15.03 8.04
CA VAL A 43 9.61 16.47 8.27
C VAL A 43 8.73 17.07 9.40
N GLY A 44 7.78 16.30 9.93
CA GLY A 44 6.96 16.72 11.07
C GLY A 44 7.71 16.58 12.42
N PRO A 45 7.54 17.50 13.39
CA PRO A 45 8.26 17.49 14.68
C PRO A 45 7.90 16.32 15.63
N LYS A 46 7.05 15.37 15.21
CA LYS A 46 6.46 14.30 16.03
C LYS A 46 6.14 13.07 15.18
N THR A 47 7.16 12.49 14.57
CA THR A 47 6.99 11.38 13.63
C THR A 47 7.61 10.12 14.21
N THR A 48 6.79 9.16 14.62
CA THR A 48 7.28 7.83 14.95
C THR A 48 7.55 7.08 13.65
N LYS A 49 8.83 6.77 13.43
CA LYS A 49 9.27 5.89 12.35
C LYS A 49 8.66 4.50 12.58
N VAL A 50 7.78 4.10 11.68
CA VAL A 50 7.38 2.70 11.56
C VAL A 50 7.97 2.24 10.24
N THR A 51 8.91 1.32 10.32
CA THR A 51 9.48 0.65 9.17
C THR A 51 9.21 -0.83 9.39
N ILE A 52 8.07 -1.31 8.88
CA ILE A 52 7.71 -2.72 9.02
C ILE A 52 8.44 -3.47 7.92
N PHE A 53 9.59 -4.03 8.29
CA PHE A 53 10.16 -5.18 7.62
C PHE A 53 9.64 -6.41 8.40
N ASP A 54 8.80 -7.19 7.72
CA ASP A 54 8.35 -8.54 8.07
C ASP A 54 7.60 -8.85 9.37
N ASP A 55 7.59 -7.99 10.40
CA ASP A 55 6.79 -8.26 11.61
C ASP A 55 5.67 -7.24 11.79
N ALA A 56 4.44 -7.72 11.65
CA ALA A 56 3.15 -6.99 11.69
C ALA A 56 2.83 -6.29 13.03
N SER A 57 3.83 -5.84 13.78
CA SER A 57 3.67 -5.13 15.04
C SER A 57 3.61 -3.62 14.75
N PRO A 58 2.43 -2.98 14.88
CA PRO A 58 2.35 -1.53 14.87
C PRO A 58 3.11 -0.99 16.09
N PRO A 59 3.59 0.27 16.04
CA PRO A 59 4.23 0.89 17.19
C PRO A 59 3.24 0.92 18.35
N THR A 60 3.60 0.27 19.45
CA THR A 60 2.93 0.44 20.72
C THR A 60 3.47 1.71 21.40
N GLY A 61 2.59 2.65 21.69
CA GLY A 61 2.87 3.70 22.68
C GLY A 61 3.35 5.06 22.17
N THR A 62 3.19 5.40 20.89
CA THR A 62 3.54 6.76 20.45
C THR A 62 2.29 7.62 20.25
N THR A 63 2.25 8.74 20.93
CA THR A 63 1.26 9.83 20.78
C THR A 63 1.41 10.58 19.44
N ASP A 64 2.23 10.03 18.55
CA ASP A 64 2.68 10.61 17.30
C ASP A 64 1.83 10.07 16.16
N LYS A 65 1.04 10.99 15.61
CA LYS A 65 -0.09 10.79 14.70
C LYS A 65 0.30 10.40 13.27
N ARG A 66 1.46 9.78 13.07
CA ARG A 66 2.01 9.46 11.74
C ARG A 66 2.65 8.08 11.71
N ALA A 67 2.21 7.24 10.79
CA ALA A 67 2.78 5.92 10.54
C ALA A 67 2.96 5.68 9.04
N ALA A 68 3.94 4.86 8.68
CA ALA A 68 4.17 4.43 7.31
C ALA A 68 4.41 2.90 7.26
N VAL A 69 3.91 2.25 6.22
CA VAL A 69 4.24 0.87 5.86
C VAL A 69 4.75 0.90 4.44
N LEU A 70 6.03 0.55 4.26
CA LEU A 70 6.73 0.67 2.98
C LEU A 70 7.18 -0.72 2.52
N PHE A 71 6.61 -1.21 1.42
CA PHE A 71 7.04 -2.45 0.79
C PHE A 71 8.12 -2.17 -0.24
N ASN A 72 9.38 -2.39 0.11
CA ASN A 72 10.50 -2.32 -0.86
C ASN A 72 10.59 -3.58 -1.71
N ASP A 73 10.29 -4.74 -1.11
CA ASP A 73 10.38 -6.06 -1.71
C ASP A 73 9.04 -6.80 -1.65
N GLY A 74 8.93 -7.91 -2.36
CA GLY A 74 7.77 -8.80 -2.27
C GLY A 74 7.74 -9.62 -0.98
N PHE A 75 6.65 -10.36 -0.77
CA PHE A 75 6.42 -11.17 0.44
C PHE A 75 7.21 -12.48 0.49
N SER A 76 8.13 -12.68 -0.44
CA SER A 76 8.99 -13.87 -0.52
C SER A 76 10.30 -13.48 -1.20
N PRO A 77 11.43 -14.15 -0.89
CA PRO A 77 12.72 -13.84 -1.52
C PRO A 77 12.63 -13.86 -3.05
N GLY A 78 12.96 -12.73 -3.69
CA GLY A 78 12.92 -12.57 -5.14
C GLY A 78 11.54 -12.28 -5.74
N ALA A 79 10.47 -12.24 -4.93
CA ALA A 79 9.16 -11.80 -5.39
C ALA A 79 9.15 -10.28 -5.62
N PRO A 80 8.50 -9.78 -6.68
CA PRO A 80 8.34 -8.35 -6.87
C PRO A 80 7.47 -7.74 -5.76
N PRO A 81 7.69 -6.47 -5.39
CA PRO A 81 6.84 -5.77 -4.45
C PRO A 81 5.41 -5.59 -5.00
N PRO A 82 4.38 -5.50 -4.12
CA PRO A 82 2.99 -5.27 -4.52
C PRO A 82 2.82 -4.08 -5.46
N ASN A 83 1.98 -4.21 -6.48
CA ASN A 83 1.66 -3.11 -7.38
C ASN A 83 0.41 -2.33 -6.92
N HIS A 84 -0.03 -1.36 -7.71
CA HIS A 84 -1.17 -0.51 -7.36
C HIS A 84 -2.44 -1.34 -7.09
N ILE A 85 -2.74 -2.28 -7.98
CA ILE A 85 -3.97 -3.08 -7.90
C ILE A 85 -3.86 -4.22 -6.89
N SER A 86 -2.65 -4.64 -6.48
CA SER A 86 -2.45 -5.62 -5.40
C SER A 86 -3.19 -5.23 -4.11
N PHE A 87 -3.39 -3.93 -3.85
CA PHE A 87 -4.12 -3.45 -2.67
C PHE A 87 -5.66 -3.50 -2.80
N LEU A 88 -6.19 -3.82 -3.98
CA LEU A 88 -7.62 -4.02 -4.21
C LEU A 88 -8.05 -5.44 -3.81
N SER A 89 -9.36 -5.64 -3.71
CA SER A 89 -9.92 -6.98 -3.45
C SER A 89 -9.54 -7.96 -4.55
N ALA A 90 -9.06 -9.15 -4.15
CA ALA A 90 -8.76 -10.24 -5.08
C ALA A 90 -9.94 -10.55 -6.00
N ARG A 91 -11.17 -10.57 -5.48
CA ARG A 91 -12.38 -10.79 -6.29
C ARG A 91 -12.55 -9.76 -7.40
N THR A 92 -12.29 -8.49 -7.10
CA THR A 92 -12.39 -7.40 -8.09
C THR A 92 -11.31 -7.56 -9.16
N ASN A 93 -10.08 -7.85 -8.73
CA ASN A 93 -8.97 -8.00 -9.66
C ASN A 93 -9.10 -9.26 -10.51
N ASP A 94 -9.56 -10.37 -9.95
CA ASP A 94 -9.80 -11.61 -10.70
C ASP A 94 -10.90 -11.40 -11.75
N ALA A 95 -12.01 -10.74 -11.39
CA ALA A 95 -13.05 -10.39 -12.36
C ALA A 95 -12.54 -9.45 -13.46
N MET A 96 -11.69 -8.49 -13.10
CA MET A 96 -11.01 -7.61 -14.07
C MET A 96 -10.08 -8.42 -14.98
N VAL A 97 -9.33 -9.39 -14.42
CA VAL A 97 -8.45 -10.28 -15.18
C VAL A 97 -9.26 -11.12 -16.16
N ASP A 98 -10.31 -11.79 -15.71
CA ASP A 98 -11.14 -12.64 -16.55
C ASP A 98 -11.79 -11.85 -17.69
N TYR A 99 -12.25 -10.64 -17.42
CA TYR A 99 -12.88 -9.78 -18.41
C TYR A 99 -11.90 -9.23 -19.45
N LEU A 100 -10.70 -8.80 -19.02
CA LEU A 100 -9.72 -8.14 -19.90
C LEU A 100 -8.72 -9.10 -20.55
N SER A 101 -8.56 -10.31 -20.02
CA SER A 101 -7.61 -11.31 -20.55
C SER A 101 -7.76 -11.59 -22.06
N PRO A 102 -8.99 -11.69 -22.62
CA PRO A 102 -9.16 -11.87 -24.06
C PRO A 102 -8.60 -10.72 -24.92
N LEU A 103 -8.46 -9.52 -24.36
CA LEU A 103 -7.96 -8.34 -25.06
C LEU A 103 -6.43 -8.19 -24.95
N LEU A 104 -5.77 -8.95 -24.07
CA LEU A 104 -4.33 -8.83 -23.84
C LEU A 104 -3.47 -9.11 -25.09
N PRO A 105 -3.76 -10.14 -25.92
CA PRO A 105 -2.96 -10.38 -27.11
C PRO A 105 -2.98 -9.19 -28.08
N LEU A 106 -4.16 -8.56 -28.22
CA LEU A 106 -4.32 -7.37 -29.05
C LEU A 106 -3.58 -6.17 -28.45
N ALA A 107 -3.74 -5.92 -27.15
CA ALA A 107 -3.04 -4.83 -26.47
C ALA A 107 -1.52 -4.96 -26.59
N LYS A 108 -0.98 -6.17 -26.41
CA LYS A 108 0.46 -6.48 -26.59
C LYS A 108 0.90 -6.31 -28.04
N GLY A 109 0.10 -6.77 -28.99
CA GLY A 109 0.36 -6.59 -30.43
C GLY A 109 0.38 -5.11 -30.86
N LEU A 110 -0.41 -4.27 -30.19
CA LEU A 110 -0.45 -2.82 -30.40
C LEU A 110 0.57 -2.04 -29.55
N GLY A 111 1.38 -2.71 -28.74
CA GLY A 111 2.36 -2.07 -27.85
C GLY A 111 1.74 -1.25 -26.72
N VAL A 112 0.49 -1.52 -26.33
CA VAL A 112 -0.17 -0.84 -25.21
C VAL A 112 0.39 -1.37 -23.88
N PRO A 113 0.98 -0.52 -23.02
CA PRO A 113 1.52 -0.94 -21.75
C PRO A 113 0.39 -1.19 -20.73
N LEU A 114 0.27 -2.43 -20.25
CA LEU A 114 -0.70 -2.84 -19.22
C LEU A 114 0.02 -3.26 -17.93
N LEU A 115 0.95 -2.42 -17.46
CA LEU A 115 1.98 -2.79 -16.48
C LEU A 115 1.44 -3.42 -15.19
N ASP A 116 0.45 -2.80 -14.54
CA ASP A 116 -0.09 -3.32 -13.28
C ASP A 116 -0.93 -4.58 -13.48
N PHE A 117 -1.68 -4.61 -14.58
CA PHE A 117 -2.53 -5.74 -14.93
C PHE A 117 -1.70 -6.98 -15.32
N ASP A 118 -0.67 -6.82 -16.16
CA ASP A 118 0.23 -7.92 -16.55
C ASP A 118 0.98 -8.48 -15.33
N LYS A 119 1.45 -7.60 -14.43
CA LYS A 119 2.10 -8.01 -13.18
C LYS A 119 1.14 -8.78 -12.27
N TYR A 120 -0.07 -8.26 -12.07
CA TYR A 120 -1.05 -8.90 -11.20
C TYR A 120 -1.55 -10.23 -11.77
N ALA A 121 -1.76 -10.32 -13.09
CA ALA A 121 -2.16 -11.58 -13.73
C ALA A 121 -1.14 -12.70 -13.48
N ALA A 122 0.14 -12.34 -13.31
CA ALA A 122 1.21 -13.27 -12.94
C ALA A 122 1.30 -13.52 -11.43
N SER A 123 1.23 -12.48 -10.58
CA SER A 123 1.47 -12.61 -9.14
C SER A 123 0.24 -13.02 -8.32
N ARG A 124 -0.96 -12.56 -8.70
CA ARG A 124 -2.23 -12.72 -7.96
C ARG A 124 -2.09 -12.50 -6.46
N ASP A 125 -1.34 -11.47 -6.09
CA ASP A 125 -0.86 -11.24 -4.73
C ASP A 125 -1.86 -10.51 -3.81
N SER A 126 -3.06 -10.13 -4.29
CA SER A 126 -4.03 -9.34 -3.51
C SER A 126 -4.47 -9.97 -2.20
N VAL A 127 -4.61 -11.30 -2.15
CA VAL A 127 -4.95 -11.99 -0.89
C VAL A 127 -3.85 -11.80 0.13
N VAL A 128 -2.60 -12.08 -0.26
CA VAL A 128 -1.43 -11.95 0.62
C VAL A 128 -1.20 -10.49 1.02
N THR A 129 -1.34 -9.54 0.09
CA THR A 129 -1.27 -8.11 0.38
C THR A 129 -2.33 -7.71 1.40
N GLY A 130 -3.57 -8.19 1.24
CA GLY A 130 -4.66 -7.96 2.19
C GLY A 130 -4.38 -8.54 3.57
N GLU A 131 -3.94 -9.80 3.65
CA GLU A 131 -3.58 -10.47 4.90
C GLU A 131 -2.48 -9.74 5.67
N ARG A 132 -1.54 -9.09 4.96
CA ARG A 132 -0.48 -8.30 5.57
C ARG A 132 -0.93 -6.90 5.98
N THR A 133 -1.76 -6.24 5.18
CA THR A 133 -2.09 -4.82 5.37
C THR A 133 -3.31 -4.59 6.26
N ILE A 134 -4.36 -5.41 6.14
CA ILE A 134 -5.62 -5.24 6.88
C ILE A 134 -5.41 -5.23 8.41
N PRO A 135 -4.65 -6.17 9.01
CA PRO A 135 -4.43 -6.16 10.46
C PRO A 135 -3.68 -4.91 10.93
N ILE A 136 -2.75 -4.39 10.13
CA ILE A 136 -1.99 -3.17 10.46
C ILE A 136 -2.93 -1.95 10.45
N ILE A 137 -3.80 -1.85 9.43
CA ILE A 137 -4.82 -0.79 9.33
C ILE A 137 -5.76 -0.83 10.53
N ALA A 138 -6.29 -2.00 10.87
CA ALA A 138 -7.19 -2.17 12.00
C ALA A 138 -6.52 -1.70 13.31
N ARG A 139 -5.30 -2.17 13.58
CA ARG A 139 -4.56 -1.79 14.80
C ARG A 139 -4.23 -0.30 14.86
N PHE A 140 -3.93 0.35 13.72
CA PHE A 140 -3.71 1.80 13.66
C PHE A 140 -4.96 2.59 14.09
N PHE A 141 -6.14 2.18 13.63
CA PHE A 141 -7.39 2.82 14.04
C PHE A 141 -7.76 2.52 15.50
N GLU A 142 -7.51 1.30 15.97
CA GLU A 142 -7.71 0.92 17.38
C GLU A 142 -6.81 1.69 18.33
N SER A 143 -5.53 1.89 17.98
CA SER A 143 -4.60 2.68 18.80
C SER A 143 -4.97 4.15 18.83
N SER A 144 -5.49 4.68 17.71
CA SER A 144 -5.96 6.07 17.60
C SER A 144 -7.28 6.34 18.31
N ALA A 145 -8.02 5.29 18.67
CA ALA A 145 -9.28 5.42 19.41
C ALA A 145 -9.09 5.63 20.93
N ARG A 146 -7.92 5.22 21.46
CA ARG A 146 -7.54 5.34 22.88
C ARG A 146 -7.03 6.74 23.19
#